data_AF-A0A7X6VB48-F1
#
_entry.id   AF-A0A7X6VB48-F1
#
_cell.length_a   1.000
_cell.length_b   1.000
_cell.length_c   1.000
_cell.angle_alpha   90.00
_cell.angle_beta   90.00
_cell.angle_gamma   90.00
#
_symmetry.space_group_name_H-M   'P 1'
#
loop_
_entity.id
_entity.type
_entity.pdbx_description
1 polymer ?
#
loop_
_entity_poly.entity_id
_entity_poly.type
_entity_poly.pdbx_seq_one_letter_code
_entity_poly.pdbx_strand_id
1 'polypeptide(L)'
;MMLRTGNDNERICGVLHDVIEDTSINTNMLREEGSSSDVLDALDALTKRQGESYDDFISRVLYNDIACRVKLADLADNMDLSRLQNPSEEDFQRVEKYKKAVKRIQEHLLRYPL
;
A
#
# COMPACT_ATOMS: atom_id res chain seq x y z
N MET A 1 2.66 -5.62 11.31
CA MET A 1 3.45 -5.81 10.08
C MET A 1 4.09 -7.20 10.02
N MET A 2 3.76 -8.01 9.02
CA MET A 2 4.49 -9.25 8.70
C MET A 2 5.14 -9.15 7.32
N LEU A 3 6.48 -9.25 7.28
CA LEU A 3 7.27 -9.24 6.04
C LEU A 3 7.22 -10.62 5.36
N ARG A 4 6.27 -10.82 4.45
CA ARG A 4 6.26 -12.00 3.56
C ARG A 4 6.76 -11.60 2.18
N THR A 5 8.01 -12.01 1.90
CA THR A 5 8.67 -12.10 0.58
C THR A 5 8.70 -10.83 -0.27
N GLY A 6 9.85 -10.17 -0.34
CA GLY A 6 10.12 -9.02 -1.21
C GLY A 6 11.60 -8.63 -1.20
N ASN A 7 12.04 -7.89 -2.23
CA ASN A 7 13.35 -7.22 -2.25
C ASN A 7 13.49 -6.24 -1.06
N ASP A 8 14.70 -5.76 -0.74
CA ASP A 8 14.90 -4.90 0.44
C ASP A 8 14.04 -3.62 0.38
N ASN A 9 13.78 -3.08 -0.82
CA ASN A 9 12.93 -1.91 -1.00
C ASN A 9 11.46 -2.18 -0.62
N GLU A 10 10.87 -3.32 -1.00
CA GLU A 10 9.51 -3.71 -0.61
C GLU A 10 9.36 -3.81 0.90
N ARG A 11 10.39 -4.35 1.59
CA ARG A 11 10.40 -4.44 3.05
C ARG A 11 10.48 -3.07 3.70
N ILE A 12 11.38 -2.22 3.19
CA ILE A 12 11.54 -0.84 3.67
C ILE A 12 10.24 -0.06 3.46
N CYS A 13 9.66 -0.10 2.27
CA CYS A 13 8.42 0.59 1.95
C CYS A 13 7.25 0.09 2.78
N GLY A 14 7.16 -1.22 3.03
CA GLY A 14 6.18 -1.77 3.96
C GLY A 14 6.27 -1.06 5.30
N VAL A 15 7.43 -1.12 5.96
CA VAL A 15 7.65 -0.49 7.29
C VAL A 15 7.36 1.01 7.27
N LEU A 16 7.84 1.71 6.27
CA LEU A 16 7.74 3.17 6.22
C LEU A 16 6.36 3.68 5.83
N HIS A 17 5.51 2.89 5.16
CA HIS A 17 4.16 3.37 4.85
C HIS A 17 3.35 3.62 6.12
N ASP A 18 3.41 2.70 7.09
CA ASP A 18 2.66 2.83 8.36
C ASP A 18 3.16 4.06 9.11
N VAL A 19 4.49 4.27 9.12
CA VAL A 19 5.11 5.42 9.76
C VAL A 19 4.64 6.74 9.13
N ILE A 20 4.54 6.82 7.80
CA ILE A 20 4.07 8.04 7.12
C ILE A 20 2.57 8.27 7.36
N GLU A 21 1.76 7.22 7.38
CA GLU A 21 0.31 7.34 7.60
C GLU A 21 -0.03 7.72 9.05
N ASP A 22 0.70 7.20 10.03
CA ASP A 22 0.38 7.36 11.45
C ASP A 22 1.15 8.49 12.16
N THR A 23 2.14 9.11 11.50
CA THR A 23 2.98 10.15 12.10
C THR A 23 3.09 11.41 11.24
N SER A 24 3.81 12.42 11.74
CA SER A 24 4.11 13.65 11.00
C SER A 24 5.29 13.52 10.03
N ILE A 25 5.90 12.34 9.93
CA ILE A 25 7.00 12.06 8.98
C ILE A 25 6.45 12.12 7.55
N ASN A 26 7.19 12.77 6.66
CA ASN A 26 6.86 12.82 5.24
C ASN A 26 8.05 12.39 4.37
N THR A 27 7.79 12.17 3.08
CA THR A 27 8.79 11.71 2.12
C THR A 27 9.96 12.66 1.93
N ASN A 28 9.83 13.97 2.22
CA ASN A 28 10.96 14.89 2.14
C ASN A 28 11.97 14.65 3.26
N MET A 29 11.51 14.38 4.49
CA MET A 29 12.39 14.04 5.62
C MET A 29 13.16 12.75 5.33
N LEU A 30 12.50 11.72 4.77
CA LEU A 30 13.16 10.47 4.39
C LEU A 30 14.20 10.67 3.27
N ARG A 31 13.96 11.64 2.37
CA ARG A 31 14.93 12.03 1.34
C ARG A 31 16.17 12.68 1.94
N GLU A 32 16.00 13.55 2.93
CA GLU A 32 17.12 14.20 3.63
C GLU A 32 17.98 13.19 4.40
N GLU A 33 17.38 12.13 4.92
CA GLU A 33 18.08 11.01 5.57
C GLU A 33 18.75 10.02 4.58
N GLY A 34 18.65 10.26 3.26
CA GLY A 34 19.35 9.49 2.24
C GLY A 34 18.61 8.25 1.73
N SER A 35 17.28 8.19 1.88
CA SER A 35 16.47 7.12 1.25
C SER A 35 16.58 7.13 -0.27
N SER A 36 16.59 5.94 -0.89
CA SER A 36 16.68 5.80 -2.35
C SER A 36 15.46 6.36 -3.08
N SER A 37 15.64 6.79 -4.32
CA SER A 37 14.53 7.26 -5.18
C SER A 37 13.43 6.21 -5.32
N ASP A 38 13.80 4.95 -5.51
CA ASP A 38 12.84 3.85 -5.69
C ASP A 38 11.92 3.69 -4.47
N VAL A 39 12.50 3.80 -3.26
CA VAL A 39 11.73 3.74 -2.01
C VAL A 39 10.83 4.97 -1.87
N LEU A 40 11.35 6.17 -2.15
CA LEU A 40 10.60 7.42 -2.05
C LEU A 40 9.42 7.46 -3.04
N ASP A 41 9.64 7.03 -4.29
CA ASP A 41 8.61 6.98 -5.33
C ASP A 41 7.53 5.97 -5.00
N ALA A 42 7.90 4.82 -4.44
CA ALA A 42 6.95 3.82 -3.95
C ALA A 42 6.14 4.36 -2.75
N LEU A 43 6.78 5.06 -1.80
CA LEU A 43 6.09 5.66 -0.67
C LEU A 43 5.15 6.79 -1.07
N ASP A 44 5.51 7.63 -2.04
CA ASP A 44 4.58 8.62 -2.62
C ASP A 44 3.36 7.91 -3.21
N ALA A 45 3.58 6.88 -4.03
CA ALA A 45 2.51 6.09 -4.64
C ALA A 45 1.59 5.43 -3.60
N LEU A 46 2.15 4.95 -2.48
CA LEU A 46 1.43 4.32 -1.37
C LEU A 46 0.70 5.30 -0.45
N THR A 47 1.04 6.59 -0.49
CA THR A 47 0.41 7.60 0.36
C THR A 47 -0.77 8.24 -0.37
N LYS A 48 -1.97 8.09 0.19
CA LYS A 48 -3.17 8.71 -0.36
C LYS A 48 -3.15 10.23 -0.18
N ARG A 49 -3.44 10.99 -1.24
CA ARG A 49 -3.44 12.46 -1.20
C ARG A 49 -4.76 13.00 -0.64
N GLN A 50 -4.70 14.19 -0.03
CA GLN A 50 -5.90 14.87 0.47
C GLN A 50 -6.87 15.16 -0.69
N GLY A 51 -8.14 14.77 -0.54
CA GLY A 51 -9.15 14.93 -1.58
C GLY A 51 -9.08 13.91 -2.72
N GLU A 52 -8.09 13.02 -2.74
CA GLU A 52 -7.96 11.97 -3.76
C GLU A 52 -9.08 10.92 -3.58
N SER A 53 -9.69 10.50 -4.69
CA SER A 53 -10.59 9.35 -4.65
C SER A 53 -9.79 8.07 -4.40
N TYR A 54 -10.43 7.04 -3.85
CA TYR A 54 -9.72 5.78 -3.65
C TYR A 54 -9.33 5.11 -4.98
N ASP A 55 -10.14 5.29 -6.04
CA ASP A 55 -9.86 4.72 -7.35
C ASP A 55 -8.69 5.41 -8.04
N ASP A 56 -8.55 6.74 -7.88
CA ASP A 56 -7.38 7.49 -8.37
C ASP A 56 -6.12 7.10 -7.62
N PHE A 57 -6.22 6.94 -6.30
CA PHE A 57 -5.12 6.43 -5.47
C PHE A 57 -4.65 5.06 -5.95
N ILE A 58 -5.55 4.10 -6.13
CA ILE A 58 -5.19 2.78 -6.66
C ILE A 58 -4.61 2.91 -8.07
N SER A 59 -5.14 3.79 -8.93
CA SER A 59 -4.58 4.02 -10.27
C SER A 59 -3.12 4.45 -10.21
N ARG A 60 -2.75 5.28 -9.24
CA ARG A 60 -1.38 5.77 -9.04
C ARG A 60 -0.46 4.68 -8.52
N VAL A 61 -0.95 3.84 -7.60
CA VAL A 61 -0.24 2.64 -7.11
C VAL A 61 0.15 1.71 -8.27
N LEU A 62 -0.71 1.55 -9.30
CA LEU A 62 -0.43 0.67 -10.43
C LEU A 62 0.83 1.02 -11.22
N TYR A 63 1.30 2.27 -11.18
CA TYR A 63 2.49 2.71 -11.93
C TYR A 63 3.81 2.44 -11.20
N ASN A 64 3.78 1.82 -10.02
CA ASN A 64 4.97 1.47 -9.27
C ASN A 64 4.86 0.03 -8.72
N ASP A 65 5.74 -0.86 -9.18
CA ASP A 65 5.66 -2.28 -8.85
C ASP A 65 5.91 -2.59 -7.38
N ILE A 66 6.80 -1.83 -6.72
CA ILE A 66 7.05 -1.95 -5.28
C ILE A 66 5.77 -1.55 -4.53
N ALA A 67 5.17 -0.42 -4.90
CA ALA A 67 3.90 0.04 -4.32
C ALA A 67 2.77 -0.99 -4.54
N CYS A 68 2.69 -1.62 -5.71
CA CYS A 68 1.71 -2.66 -5.98
C CYS A 68 1.85 -3.85 -5.01
N ARG A 69 3.08 -4.37 -4.85
CA ARG A 69 3.36 -5.52 -3.99
C ARG A 69 3.11 -5.19 -2.51
N VAL A 70 3.58 -4.03 -2.06
CA VAL A 70 3.36 -3.55 -0.69
C VAL A 70 1.86 -3.33 -0.45
N LYS A 71 1.13 -2.73 -1.39
CA LYS A 71 -0.31 -2.51 -1.23
C LYS A 71 -1.10 -3.81 -1.19
N LEU A 72 -0.71 -4.82 -1.96
CA LEU A 72 -1.32 -6.15 -1.87
C LEU A 72 -1.12 -6.79 -0.49
N ALA A 73 0.08 -6.65 0.09
CA ALA A 73 0.36 -7.16 1.43
C ALA A 73 -0.45 -6.41 2.51
N ASP A 74 -0.47 -5.08 2.44
CA ASP A 74 -1.29 -4.22 3.33
C ASP A 74 -2.79 -4.56 3.25
N LEU A 75 -3.33 -4.69 2.04
CA LEU A 75 -4.73 -5.05 1.85
C LEU A 75 -5.03 -6.46 2.38
N ALA A 76 -4.11 -7.42 2.23
CA ALA A 76 -4.28 -8.76 2.78
C ALA A 76 -4.35 -8.73 4.32
N ASP A 77 -3.50 -7.94 4.97
CA ASP A 77 -3.52 -7.74 6.42
C ASP A 77 -4.80 -7.01 6.87
N ASN A 78 -5.23 -5.98 6.15
CA ASN A 78 -6.42 -5.19 6.47
C ASN A 78 -7.74 -5.92 6.23
N MET A 79 -7.73 -6.96 5.40
CA MET A 79 -8.90 -7.82 5.17
C MET A 79 -9.00 -8.99 6.16
N ASP A 80 -8.02 -9.17 7.05
CA ASP A 80 -8.02 -10.21 8.07
C ASP A 80 -9.00 -9.88 9.22
N LEU A 81 -10.29 -10.12 8.98
CA LEU A 81 -11.35 -9.91 9.96
C LEU A 81 -11.25 -10.83 11.19
N SER A 82 -10.43 -11.89 11.15
CA SER A 82 -10.26 -12.79 12.31
C SER A 82 -9.63 -12.09 13.52
N ARG A 83 -8.99 -10.93 13.28
CA ARG A 83 -8.41 -10.06 14.33
C ARG A 83 -9.47 -9.29 15.11
N LEU A 84 -10.70 -9.20 14.60
CA LEU A 84 -11.80 -8.45 15.22
C LEU A 84 -12.71 -9.41 16.00
N GLN A 85 -13.05 -9.03 17.24
CA GLN A 85 -13.92 -9.84 18.09
C GLN A 85 -15.36 -9.89 17.55
N ASN A 86 -15.88 -8.77 17.04
CA ASN A 86 -17.22 -8.64 16.46
C ASN A 86 -17.16 -7.71 15.24
N PRO A 87 -16.85 -8.24 14.03
CA PRO A 87 -16.81 -7.44 12.81
C PRO A 87 -18.16 -6.76 12.52
N SER A 88 -18.12 -5.49 12.11
CA SER A 88 -19.29 -4.71 11.74
C SER A 88 -19.61 -4.84 10.24
N GLU A 89 -20.80 -4.40 9.84
CA GLU A 89 -21.17 -4.27 8.42
C GLU A 89 -20.21 -3.36 7.64
N GLU A 90 -19.70 -2.29 8.28
CA GLU A 90 -18.71 -1.38 7.69
C GLU A 90 -17.39 -2.10 7.39
N ASP A 91 -16.96 -3.03 8.26
CA ASP A 91 -15.76 -3.83 8.04
C ASP A 91 -15.92 -4.75 6.82
N PHE A 92 -17.08 -5.40 6.66
CA PHE A 92 -17.36 -6.22 5.48
C PHE A 92 -17.42 -5.39 4.19
N GLN A 93 -18.04 -4.21 4.23
CA GLN A 93 -18.06 -3.30 3.08
C GLN A 93 -16.66 -2.81 2.70
N ARG A 94 -15.82 -2.52 3.70
CA ARG A 94 -14.41 -2.18 3.49
C ARG A 94 -13.65 -3.34 2.84
N VAL A 95 -13.87 -4.57 3.28
CA VAL A 95 -13.27 -5.78 2.65
C VAL A 95 -13.69 -5.92 1.20
N GLU A 96 -14.98 -5.74 0.87
CA GLU A 96 -15.44 -5.82 -0.52
C GLU A 96 -14.82 -4.72 -1.40
N LYS A 97 -14.62 -3.51 -0.86
CA LYS A 97 -13.87 -2.46 -1.53
C LYS A 97 -12.41 -2.87 -1.78
N TYR A 98 -11.75 -3.46 -0.79
CA TYR A 98 -10.35 -3.90 -0.90
C TYR A 98 -10.17 -5.07 -1.87
N LYS A 99 -11.11 -6.02 -1.93
CA LYS A 99 -11.10 -7.09 -2.93
C LYS A 99 -11.08 -6.56 -4.37
N LYS A 100 -11.81 -5.48 -4.66
CA LYS A 100 -11.78 -4.83 -5.98
C LYS A 100 -10.40 -4.25 -6.30
N ALA A 101 -9.76 -3.60 -5.32
CA ALA A 101 -8.41 -3.07 -5.48
C ALA A 101 -7.38 -4.19 -5.69
N VAL A 102 -7.43 -5.26 -4.89
CA VAL A 102 -6.57 -6.44 -5.04
C VAL A 102 -6.68 -7.02 -6.45
N LYS A 103 -7.91 -7.26 -6.93
CA LYS A 103 -8.14 -7.78 -8.28
C LYS A 103 -7.52 -6.86 -9.34
N ARG A 104 -7.74 -5.55 -9.23
CA ARG A 104 -7.21 -4.56 -10.18
C ARG A 104 -5.68 -4.55 -10.21
N ILE A 105 -5.03 -4.62 -9.05
CA ILE A 105 -3.56 -4.65 -8.95
C ILE A 105 -3.01 -5.96 -9.53
N GLN A 106 -3.61 -7.11 -9.18
CA GLN A 106 -3.18 -8.40 -9.71
C GLN A 106 -3.33 -8.50 -11.23
N GLU A 107 -4.46 -8.06 -11.78
CA GLU A 107 -4.68 -8.01 -13.23
C GLU A 107 -3.67 -7.10 -13.94
N HIS A 108 -3.28 -5.99 -13.33
CA HIS A 108 -2.26 -5.09 -13.87
C HIS A 108 -0.89 -5.78 -13.94
N LEU A 109 -0.43 -6.36 -12.82
CA LEU A 109 0.85 -7.07 -12.73
C LEU A 109 0.93 -8.26 -13.70
N LEU A 110 -0.20 -8.94 -13.96
CA LEU A 110 -0.26 -10.03 -14.93
C LEU A 110 -0.21 -9.54 -16.38
N ARG A 111 -0.79 -8.37 -16.67
CA ARG A 111 -0.84 -7.79 -18.01
C ARG A 111 0.46 -7.11 -18.42
N TYR A 112 1.16 -6.52 -17.46
CA TYR A 112 2.40 -5.79 -17.66
C TYR A 112 3.51 -6.36 -16.77
N PRO A 113 3.94 -7.62 -16.99
CA PRO A 113 5.07 -8.19 -16.27
C PRO A 113 6.36 -7.47 -16.70
N LEU A 114 7.15 -7.01 -15.73
CA LEU A 114 8.51 -6.49 -15.94
C LEU A 114 9.45 -7.54 -16.53
#